data_AF-A0A8S9PZF5-F1
#
_entry.id   AF-A0A8S9PZF5-F1
#
_cell.length_a   1.000
_cell.length_b   1.000
_cell.length_c   1.000
_cell.angle_alpha   90.00
_cell.angle_beta   90.00
_cell.angle_gamma   90.00
#
_symmetry.space_group_name_H-M   'P 1'
#
loop_
_entity.id
_entity.type
_entity.pdbx_description
1 polymer ?
#
loop_
_entity_poly.entity_id
_entity_poly.type
_entity_poly.pdbx_seq_one_letter_code
_entity_poly.pdbx_strand_id
1 'polypeptide(L)'
;MKPYALDPNRILQQINCHDRKRQWFISISWGYSIQIYTYFLTAKELATPLLTFKTWRSSSDGPFMFKTRPLGPDACQRPVTYFMDGVEDVGDSGTKTLV
;
A
#
# COMPACT_ATOMS: atom_id res chain seq x y z
N MET A 1 -2.30 16.94 1.96
CA MET A 1 -0.88 16.93 2.40
C MET A 1 -0.68 17.15 3.91
N LYS A 2 -1.72 16.98 4.76
CA LYS A 2 -1.55 17.02 6.22
C LYS A 2 -0.51 16.03 6.78
N PRO A 3 -0.35 14.79 6.26
CA PRO A 3 0.57 13.82 6.85
C PRO A 3 2.04 14.18 6.65
N TYR A 4 2.38 14.73 5.48
CA TYR A 4 3.74 15.20 5.18
C TYR A 4 4.18 16.32 6.13
N ALA A 5 3.29 17.26 6.44
CA ALA A 5 3.60 18.34 7.36
C ALA A 5 3.84 17.86 8.81
N LEU A 6 3.18 16.76 9.21
CA LEU A 6 3.23 16.23 10.58
C LEU A 6 4.35 15.22 10.82
N ASP A 7 4.78 14.50 9.79
CA ASP A 7 5.91 13.56 9.83
C ASP A 7 6.56 13.39 8.44
N PRO A 8 7.34 14.38 7.97
CA PRO A 8 7.94 14.36 6.64
C PRO A 8 8.98 13.25 6.48
N ASN A 9 9.66 12.87 7.58
CA ASN A 9 10.72 11.86 7.57
C ASN A 9 10.20 10.45 7.27
N ARG A 10 8.90 10.21 7.47
CA ARG A 10 8.28 8.90 7.25
C ARG A 10 7.42 8.80 6.00
N ILE A 11 7.27 9.88 5.21
CA ILE A 11 6.34 9.90 4.07
C ILE A 11 6.70 8.90 2.96
N LEU A 12 7.98 8.53 2.84
CA LEU A 12 8.48 7.54 1.88
C LEU A 12 8.65 6.14 2.49
N GLN A 13 8.28 5.96 3.76
CA GLN A 13 8.41 4.67 4.43
C GLN A 13 7.24 3.76 4.09
N GLN A 14 7.57 2.51 3.77
CA GLN A 14 6.62 1.42 3.60
C GLN A 14 6.99 0.30 4.56
N ILE A 15 6.00 -0.21 5.28
CA ILE A 15 6.14 -1.28 6.26
C ILE A 15 5.33 -2.48 5.78
N ASN A 16 5.92 -3.65 5.92
CA ASN A 16 5.40 -4.92 5.43
C ASN A 16 5.24 -5.89 6.61
N CYS A 17 4.01 -6.31 6.89
CA CYS A 17 3.65 -7.15 8.04
C CYS A 17 3.00 -8.46 7.58
N HIS A 18 3.36 -9.57 8.21
CA HIS A 18 2.75 -10.89 7.95
C HIS A 18 1.97 -11.37 9.17
N ASP A 19 0.67 -11.64 8.99
CA ASP A 19 -0.10 -12.39 9.98
C ASP A 19 -0.09 -13.87 9.60
N ARG A 20 0.75 -14.64 10.29
CA ARG A 20 0.89 -16.08 10.05
C ARG A 20 -0.35 -16.89 10.47
N LYS A 21 -1.17 -16.41 11.40
CA LYS A 21 -2.37 -17.16 11.82
C LYS A 21 -3.46 -17.10 10.76
N ARG A 22 -3.65 -15.91 10.18
CA ARG A 22 -4.64 -15.68 9.12
C ARG A 22 -4.09 -15.92 7.72
N GLN A 23 -2.77 -16.12 7.60
CA GLN A 23 -2.05 -16.14 6.31
C GLN A 23 -2.28 -14.85 5.53
N TRP A 24 -2.28 -13.71 6.21
CA TRP A 24 -2.46 -12.40 5.59
C TRP A 24 -1.14 -11.68 5.43
N PHE A 25 -1.13 -10.79 4.45
CA PHE A 25 -0.06 -9.83 4.28
C PHE A 25 -0.61 -8.40 4.30
N ILE A 26 0.07 -7.51 5.01
CA ILE A 26 -0.35 -6.12 5.21
C ILE A 26 0.80 -5.21 4.80
N SER A 27 0.57 -4.35 3.81
CA SER A 27 1.49 -3.29 3.40
C SER A 27 0.95 -1.94 3.86
N ILE A 28 1.75 -1.19 4.61
CA ILE A 28 1.40 0.11 5.16
C ILE A 28 2.35 1.16 4.57
N SER A 29 1.81 2.12 3.83
CA SER A 29 2.54 3.31 3.37
C SER A 29 2.09 4.50 4.19
N TRP A 30 2.98 4.99 5.05
CA TRP A 30 2.65 6.06 5.99
C TRP A 30 2.18 7.33 5.25
N GLY A 31 1.12 7.96 5.77
CA GLY A 31 0.58 9.18 5.16
C GLY A 31 -0.21 8.96 3.86
N TYR A 32 -0.42 7.72 3.43
CA TYR A 32 -1.05 7.38 2.15
C TYR A 32 -2.10 6.27 2.23
N SER A 33 -1.67 5.01 2.46
CA SER A 33 -2.57 3.87 2.28
C SER A 33 -2.15 2.62 3.06
N ILE A 34 -3.12 1.75 3.33
CA ILE A 34 -2.95 0.41 3.88
C ILE A 34 -3.55 -0.58 2.88
N GLN A 35 -2.78 -1.59 2.51
CA GLN A 35 -3.22 -2.69 1.64
C GLN A 35 -3.20 -4.01 2.41
N ILE A 36 -4.35 -4.67 2.48
CA ILE A 36 -4.53 -5.95 3.15
C ILE A 36 -4.78 -7.04 2.12
N TYR A 37 -3.85 -7.98 2.04
CA TYR A 37 -3.94 -9.19 1.22
C TYR A 37 -4.39 -10.34 2.12
N THR A 38 -5.56 -10.90 1.82
CA THR A 38 -6.17 -12.00 2.60
C THR A 38 -5.57 -13.38 2.27
N TYR A 39 -4.37 -13.39 1.70
CA TYR A 39 -3.62 -14.58 1.30
C TYR A 39 -2.12 -14.34 1.51
N PHE A 40 -1.37 -15.43 1.55
CA PHE A 40 0.07 -15.36 1.77
C PHE A 40 0.78 -14.88 0.51
N LEU A 41 1.67 -13.90 0.67
CA LEU A 41 2.56 -13.41 -0.37
C LEU A 41 4.00 -13.51 0.12
N THR A 42 4.92 -13.87 -0.78
CA THR A 42 6.35 -13.85 -0.50
C THR A 42 6.90 -12.43 -0.59
N ALA A 43 8.02 -12.16 0.10
CA ALA A 43 8.70 -10.87 0.02
C ALA A 43 9.04 -10.46 -1.42
N LYS A 44 9.34 -11.43 -2.29
CA LYS A 44 9.64 -11.19 -3.71
C LYS A 44 8.41 -10.73 -4.50
N GLU A 45 7.24 -11.31 -4.23
CA GLU A 45 5.98 -10.89 -4.87
C GLU A 45 5.57 -9.49 -4.42
N LEU A 46 5.90 -9.13 -3.18
CA LEU A 46 5.58 -7.82 -2.61
C LEU A 46 6.52 -6.72 -3.08
N ALA A 47 7.79 -7.06 -3.29
CA ALA A 47 8.75 -6.17 -3.95
C ALA A 47 8.34 -5.85 -5.40
N THR A 48 7.45 -6.65 -6.01
CA THR A 48 6.94 -6.42 -7.37
C THR A 48 5.53 -5.83 -7.31
N PRO A 49 5.34 -4.53 -7.56
CA PRO A 49 4.03 -3.88 -7.43
C PRO A 49 3.01 -4.39 -8.45
N LEU A 50 1.73 -4.34 -8.08
CA LEU A 50 0.62 -4.63 -8.99
C LEU A 50 0.56 -3.56 -10.10
N LEU A 51 0.25 -4.00 -11.32
CA LEU A 51 0.01 -3.10 -12.44
C LEU A 51 -1.39 -2.45 -12.32
N THR A 52 -1.45 -1.30 -11.66
CA THR A 52 -2.70 -0.53 -11.42
C THR A 52 -2.89 0.64 -12.38
N PHE A 53 -2.03 0.77 -13.37
CA PHE A 53 -2.00 1.89 -14.31
C PHE A 53 -1.94 1.35 -15.74
N LYS A 54 -2.43 2.16 -16.68
CA LYS A 54 -2.52 1.83 -18.10
C LYS A 54 -1.87 2.93 -18.92
N THR A 55 -1.42 2.60 -20.13
CA THR A 55 -0.99 3.64 -21.05
C THR A 55 -2.17 4.55 -21.41
N TRP A 56 -1.90 5.84 -21.62
CA TRP A 56 -2.97 6.81 -21.92
C TRP A 56 -3.61 6.58 -23.30
N ARG A 57 -2.78 6.32 -24.33
CA ARG A 57 -3.24 6.18 -25.73
C ARG A 57 -3.64 4.76 -26.14
N SER A 58 -3.43 3.78 -25.27
CA SER A 58 -3.72 2.37 -25.53
C SER A 58 -4.14 1.69 -24.23
N SER A 59 -5.06 0.72 -24.30
CA SER A 59 -5.39 -0.10 -23.12
C SER A 59 -4.39 -1.24 -22.89
N SER A 60 -3.27 -1.24 -23.62
CA SER A 60 -2.19 -2.21 -23.46
C SER A 60 -1.40 -1.97 -22.18
N ASP A 61 -0.73 -3.01 -21.72
CA ASP A 61 0.11 -2.95 -20.51
C ASP A 61 1.45 -2.25 -20.73
N GLY A 62 1.65 -1.60 -21.89
CA GLY A 62 2.78 -0.74 -22.20
C GLY A 62 4.19 -1.33 -21.97
N PRO A 63 5.24 -0.60 -22.38
CA PRO A 63 6.56 -0.78 -21.80
C PRO A 63 6.71 0.19 -20.64
N PHE A 64 6.58 -0.29 -19.41
CA PHE A 64 6.91 0.49 -18.20
C PHE A 64 8.35 0.20 -17.76
N MET A 65 9.05 1.23 -17.25
CA MET A 65 10.47 1.12 -16.87
C MET A 65 10.72 0.25 -15.62
N PHE A 66 9.66 -0.09 -14.89
CA PHE A 66 9.73 -0.87 -13.66
C PHE A 66 8.91 -2.14 -13.79
N LYS A 67 9.41 -3.21 -13.15
CA LYS A 67 8.77 -4.51 -13.18
C LYS A 67 7.49 -4.48 -12.34
N THR A 68 6.38 -4.83 -12.97
CA THR A 68 5.08 -4.98 -12.31
C THR A 68 4.59 -6.42 -12.42
N ARG A 69 3.64 -6.79 -11.58
CA ARG A 69 2.89 -8.05 -11.68
C ARG A 69 1.45 -7.76 -12.13
N PRO A 70 0.85 -8.63 -12.96
CA PRO A 70 -0.50 -8.40 -13.46
C PRO A 70 -1.50 -8.34 -12.31
N LEU A 71 -2.49 -7.47 -12.44
CA LEU A 71 -3.65 -7.46 -11.55
C LEU A 71 -4.59 -8.59 -11.98
N GLY A 72 -4.86 -9.53 -11.05
CA GLY A 72 -5.75 -10.65 -11.32
C GLY A 72 -7.17 -10.20 -11.74
N PRO A 73 -7.85 -10.97 -12.61
CA PRO A 73 -9.22 -10.67 -13.01
C PRO A 73 -10.20 -10.85 -11.84
N ASP A 74 -9.90 -11.77 -10.93
CA ASP A 74 -10.68 -12.00 -9.72
C ASP A 74 -10.57 -10.81 -8.75
N ALA A 75 -11.71 -10.18 -8.47
CA ALA A 75 -11.80 -9.08 -7.53
C ALA A 75 -11.43 -9.51 -6.09
N CYS A 76 -11.66 -10.77 -5.72
CA CYS A 76 -11.36 -11.30 -4.39
C CYS A 76 -9.85 -11.40 -4.12
N GLN A 77 -9.03 -11.48 -5.18
CA GLN A 77 -7.57 -11.52 -5.08
C GLN A 77 -6.93 -10.13 -4.96
N ARG A 78 -7.74 -9.07 -5.09
CA ARG A 78 -7.25 -7.69 -4.94
C ARG A 78 -7.13 -7.35 -3.46
N PRO A 79 -6.07 -6.62 -3.07
CA PRO A 79 -5.94 -6.19 -1.68
C PRO A 79 -7.07 -5.24 -1.32
N VAL A 80 -7.63 -5.43 -0.12
CA VAL A 80 -8.50 -4.42 0.49
C VAL A 80 -7.63 -3.20 0.78
N THR A 81 -7.96 -2.07 0.16
CA THR A 81 -7.14 -0.86 0.23
C THR A 81 -7.88 0.22 1.01
N TYR A 82 -7.25 0.73 2.06
CA TYR A 82 -7.68 1.89 2.82
C TYR A 82 -6.76 3.06 2.50
N PHE A 83 -7.33 4.25 2.33
CA PHE A 83 -6.58 5.48 2.19
C PHE A 83 -6.71 6.29 3.46
N MET A 84 -5.64 6.97 3.84
CA MET A 84 -5.68 7.87 4.98
C MET A 84 -6.59 9.06 4.66
N ASP A 85 -7.55 9.34 5.54
CA ASP A 85 -8.40 10.52 5.44
C ASP A 85 -7.80 11.71 6.20
N GLY A 86 -7.26 11.44 7.39
CA GLY A 86 -6.70 12.47 8.27
C GLY A 86 -5.57 11.99 9.16
N VAL A 87 -4.96 12.96 9.84
CA VAL A 87 -4.01 12.71 10.92
C VAL A 87 -4.40 13.65 12.05
N GLU A 88 -4.56 13.09 13.25
CA GLU A 88 -4.78 13.84 14.46
C GLU A 88 -3.47 13.95 15.24
N ASP A 89 -3.17 15.17 15.70
CA ASP A 89 -2.05 15.41 16.61
C ASP A 89 -2.54 15.22 18.05
N VAL A 90 -1.95 14.25 18.75
CA VAL A 90 -2.34 13.86 20.11
C VAL A 90 -1.37 14.49 21.14
N GLY A 91 -0.45 15.37 20.72
CA GLY A 91 0.55 16.01 21.59
C GLY A 91 1.66 15.07 22.09
N ASP A 92 2.54 15.57 22.97
CA ASP A 92 3.79 14.90 23.38
C ASP A 92 3.62 13.59 24.19
N SER A 93 2.40 13.30 24.64
CA SER A 93 2.09 12.09 25.43
C SER A 93 1.28 11.04 24.66
N GLY A 94 0.97 11.29 23.38
CA GLY A 94 0.10 10.46 22.57
C GLY A 94 0.81 9.69 21.44
N THR A 95 0.19 8.60 21.00
CA THR A 95 0.59 7.91 19.76
C THR A 95 -0.18 8.52 18.59
N LYS A 96 0.52 9.02 17.57
CA LYS A 96 -0.13 9.53 16.35
C LYS A 96 -0.83 8.37 15.65
N THR A 97 -2.15 8.44 15.56
CA THR A 97 -2.98 7.34 15.05
C THR A 97 -3.51 7.69 13.66
N LEU A 98 -3.62 6.67 12.81
CA LEU A 98 -4.19 6.76 11.48
C LEU A 98 -5.72 6.77 11.62
N VAL A 99 -6.40 7.77 11.04
CA VAL A 99 -7.87 7.83 10.91
C VAL A 99 -8.25 7.62 9.45
#